data_AF-A0A972ZZE0-F1
#
_entry.id   AF-A0A972ZZE0-F1
#
_cell.length_a   1.000
_cell.length_b   1.000
_cell.length_c   1.000
_cell.angle_alpha   90.00
_cell.angle_beta   90.00
_cell.angle_gamma   90.00
#
_symmetry.space_group_name_H-M   'P 1'
#
loop_
_entity.id
_entity.type
_entity.pdbx_description
1 polymer ?
#
loop_
_entity_poly.entity_id
_entity_poly.type
_entity_poly.pdbx_seq_one_letter_code
_entity_poly.pdbx_strand_id
1 'polypeptide(L)'
;MKNLCLALTGAYLIGLLAGAATAEEAKAGVVTSHSRGLHGYIGFNASRPSDHDEFSAGMGFYSAVWPLVTQPIANFQIGLPSAWLTPNNRDNKDKPLAPIGTHARDHWPERGPTYGSVFQTVEGGLGYWARNHFRYGPPKFSMNATPQCYDYEVGSPGWSFFYSNTALPDNRLGIAQLSNRLLIPPDALPFEGNPNGKFLGYTYMALPFTKPTTGDPPTGDQAWTCFLSAANFKGPMAYYIPETWSKIGKLFNYPFIYGRGLDARPGNMGGGAMEINTVPRFDGRDSKGVVYSKLPTLQFPVDEQGRTLLVQDVTYYSKAALYDAFKAWRDNGPSCSGRFDDKGAFKSTLKTNTPGFDQAGKKLKGVEKVFDTQIFEGNVWGLKWRDGTVNAMGYFPQYFKHVGDERVAVPASDVPAETKLLDKEFRLANPGQPYTSPTKGAWTEPGATQGPFKVTLTDGSEVTYSWYRFVDQPSFQQYNWSAAKKARLQAFVEKIHANWPIDRDYMAPPSQGTLAKLDPALLVTPPKGLEVGYVPIVTHQEAADQ
;
A
#
# COMPACT_ATOMS: atom_id res chain seq x y z
N MET A 1 12.92 -9.41 12.37
CA MET A 1 12.00 -9.48 11.20
C MET A 1 11.13 -10.72 11.18
N LYS A 2 11.53 -11.86 11.78
CA LYS A 2 10.63 -13.04 11.93
C LYS A 2 9.35 -12.77 12.75
N ASN A 3 9.34 -11.79 13.65
CA ASN A 3 8.20 -11.53 14.56
C ASN A 3 7.32 -10.31 14.19
N LEU A 4 7.62 -9.58 13.11
CA LEU A 4 6.76 -8.48 12.65
C LEU A 4 5.72 -8.96 11.61
N CYS A 5 6.06 -9.99 10.83
CA CYS A 5 5.35 -10.34 9.60
C CYS A 5 4.44 -11.58 9.70
N LEU A 6 4.28 -12.22 10.86
CA LEU A 6 3.60 -13.52 10.91
C LEU A 6 2.06 -13.49 10.98
N ALA A 7 1.40 -12.32 10.98
CA ALA A 7 -0.08 -12.29 11.06
C ALA A 7 -0.72 -10.94 10.66
N LEU A 8 -0.52 -10.50 9.40
CA LEU A 8 -1.54 -9.65 8.73
C LEU A 8 -2.77 -10.48 8.33
N THR A 9 -2.84 -11.74 8.76
CA THR A 9 -4.00 -12.61 8.67
C THR A 9 -5.08 -12.11 9.62
N GLY A 10 -5.92 -11.19 9.15
CA GLY A 10 -7.27 -11.03 9.68
C GLY A 10 -7.93 -12.41 9.69
N ALA A 11 -8.14 -12.96 10.89
CA ALA A 11 -8.83 -14.21 11.08
C ALA A 11 -10.28 -14.04 10.59
N TYR A 12 -10.59 -14.58 9.42
CA TYR A 12 -11.98 -14.84 9.05
C TYR A 12 -12.50 -15.97 9.94
N LEU A 13 -13.09 -15.60 11.07
CA LEU A 13 -14.05 -16.46 11.77
C LEU A 13 -15.38 -16.37 11.02
N ILE A 14 -15.51 -17.12 9.94
CA ILE A 14 -16.83 -17.56 9.47
C ILE A 14 -17.27 -18.62 10.46
N GLY A 15 -18.35 -18.36 11.20
CA GLY A 15 -18.92 -19.32 12.14
C GLY A 15 -19.17 -20.66 11.46
N LEU A 16 -18.49 -21.71 11.93
CA LEU A 16 -18.82 -23.09 11.58
C LEU A 16 -20.15 -23.43 12.27
N LEU A 17 -21.24 -23.43 11.51
CA LEU A 17 -22.26 -24.44 11.71
C LEU A 17 -21.64 -25.75 11.18
N ALA A 18 -21.09 -26.55 12.09
CA ALA A 18 -20.60 -27.89 11.82
C ALA A 18 -21.79 -28.80 11.47
N GLY A 19 -22.25 -28.73 10.23
CA GLY A 19 -22.87 -29.88 9.59
C GLY A 19 -21.77 -30.88 9.30
N ALA A 20 -21.84 -32.07 9.89
CA ALA A 20 -20.94 -33.17 9.60
C ALA A 20 -21.06 -33.54 8.11
N ALA A 21 -20.19 -32.96 7.27
CA ALA A 21 -20.00 -33.42 5.91
C ALA A 21 -19.26 -34.76 5.99
N THR A 22 -19.99 -35.84 5.76
CA THR A 22 -19.44 -37.17 5.48
C THR A 22 -18.37 -37.05 4.41
N ALA A 23 -17.20 -37.67 4.65
CA ALA A 23 -16.13 -37.78 3.67
C ALA A 23 -16.61 -38.59 2.45
N GLU A 24 -17.24 -37.92 1.50
CA GLU A 24 -17.40 -38.44 0.16
C GLU A 24 -15.99 -38.57 -0.42
N GLU A 25 -15.57 -39.80 -0.71
CA GLU A 25 -14.30 -40.06 -1.39
C GLU A 25 -14.27 -39.25 -2.69
N ALA A 26 -13.54 -38.13 -2.69
CA ALA A 26 -13.45 -37.25 -3.83
C ALA A 26 -12.88 -38.03 -5.03
N LYS A 27 -13.75 -38.32 -6.01
CA LYS A 27 -13.45 -39.10 -7.21
C LYS A 27 -12.32 -38.47 -8.02
N ALA A 28 -11.52 -39.30 -8.69
CA ALA A 28 -10.51 -38.84 -9.64
C ALA A 28 -11.12 -37.90 -10.68
N GLY A 29 -10.42 -36.82 -11.02
CA GLY A 29 -10.85 -35.81 -11.98
C GLY A 29 -11.90 -34.80 -11.53
N VAL A 30 -12.31 -34.81 -10.25
CA VAL A 30 -13.06 -33.70 -9.65
C VAL A 30 -12.10 -32.60 -9.23
N VAL A 31 -12.34 -31.38 -9.72
CA VAL A 31 -11.54 -30.19 -9.37
C VAL A 31 -12.25 -29.38 -8.31
N THR A 32 -11.54 -29.04 -7.23
CA THR A 32 -12.04 -28.19 -6.14
C THR A 32 -11.28 -26.87 -6.08
N SER A 33 -11.95 -25.79 -5.69
CA SER A 33 -11.37 -24.44 -5.62
C SER A 33 -11.15 -23.99 -4.18
N HIS A 34 -10.03 -23.33 -3.92
CA HIS A 34 -9.65 -22.83 -2.59
C HIS A 34 -9.03 -21.43 -2.67
N SER A 35 -9.05 -20.68 -1.57
CA SER A 35 -8.48 -19.31 -1.49
C SER A 35 -7.05 -19.23 -0.91
N ARG A 36 -6.58 -20.32 -0.28
CA ARG A 36 -5.24 -20.40 0.35
C ARG A 36 -4.26 -21.14 -0.57
N GLY A 37 -4.07 -20.60 -1.78
CA GLY A 37 -3.22 -21.15 -2.83
C GLY A 37 -1.75 -20.95 -2.58
N LEU A 38 -1.36 -19.71 -2.31
CA LEU A 38 0.02 -19.33 -2.07
C LEU A 38 0.03 -18.28 -0.97
N HIS A 39 0.94 -18.45 -0.02
CA HIS A 39 1.21 -17.51 1.05
C HIS A 39 2.73 -17.45 1.29
N GLY A 40 3.22 -16.28 1.69
CA GLY A 40 4.64 -16.06 1.95
C GLY A 40 5.07 -14.63 1.67
N TYR A 41 6.38 -14.39 1.83
CA TYR A 41 7.00 -13.09 1.63
C TYR A 41 8.26 -13.23 0.79
N ILE A 42 8.40 -12.35 -0.19
CA ILE A 42 9.68 -12.12 -0.88
C ILE A 42 10.19 -10.79 -0.35
N GLY A 43 11.20 -10.81 0.51
CA GLY A 43 11.59 -9.63 1.30
C GLY A 43 13.06 -9.21 1.18
N PHE A 44 13.30 -7.94 1.48
CA PHE A 44 14.63 -7.39 1.71
C PHE A 44 14.68 -6.67 3.06
N ASN A 45 15.90 -6.53 3.55
CA ASN A 45 16.24 -5.79 4.74
C ASN A 45 17.10 -4.60 4.33
N ALA A 46 16.91 -3.47 5.00
CA ALA A 46 17.65 -2.25 4.73
C ALA A 46 18.46 -1.89 5.98
N SER A 47 19.78 -1.72 5.83
CA SER A 47 20.61 -1.19 6.91
C SER A 47 20.12 0.20 7.35
N ARG A 48 20.30 0.50 8.62
CA ARG A 48 19.99 1.80 9.21
C ARG A 48 21.26 2.44 9.76
N PRO A 49 21.32 3.78 9.83
CA PRO A 49 22.42 4.46 10.49
C PRO A 49 22.46 4.08 11.98
N SER A 50 23.63 4.20 12.59
CA SER A 50 23.85 3.92 14.01
C SER A 50 23.01 4.85 14.89
N ASP A 51 22.89 6.12 14.50
CA ASP A 51 21.91 7.04 15.07
C ASP A 51 20.55 6.79 14.41
N HIS A 52 19.83 5.87 15.00
CA HIS A 52 18.57 5.38 14.47
C HIS A 52 17.49 6.46 14.42
N ASP A 53 17.49 7.40 15.36
CA ASP A 53 16.41 8.38 15.50
C ASP A 53 16.63 9.59 14.58
N GLU A 54 17.88 9.91 14.23
CA GLU A 54 18.21 11.00 13.31
C GLU A 54 17.52 10.83 11.93
N PHE A 55 17.60 9.64 11.33
CA PHE A 55 17.06 9.35 9.98
C PHE A 55 15.68 8.67 10.01
N SER A 56 14.82 9.12 10.92
CA SER A 56 13.48 8.58 11.12
C SER A 56 12.37 9.58 10.77
N ALA A 57 12.69 10.65 10.03
CA ALA A 57 11.70 11.64 9.57
C ALA A 57 11.07 11.27 8.22
N GLY A 58 11.73 10.41 7.43
CA GLY A 58 11.18 9.89 6.20
C GLY A 58 11.90 8.66 5.68
N MET A 59 11.31 7.98 4.71
CA MET A 59 11.95 6.92 3.94
C MET A 59 11.22 6.74 2.61
N GLY A 60 11.99 6.40 1.57
CA GLY A 60 11.43 5.94 0.31
C GLY A 60 12.40 5.14 -0.51
N PHE A 61 11.93 4.72 -1.67
CA PHE A 61 12.64 3.85 -2.61
C PHE A 61 11.93 3.85 -3.97
N TYR A 62 12.58 3.24 -4.96
CA TYR A 62 11.97 2.93 -6.23
C TYR A 62 11.57 1.45 -6.26
N SER A 63 10.33 1.17 -6.64
CA SER A 63 9.78 -0.18 -6.76
C SER A 63 9.32 -0.45 -8.19
N ALA A 64 9.64 -1.62 -8.72
CA ALA A 64 9.28 -2.01 -10.07
C ALA A 64 7.76 -2.21 -10.21
N VAL A 65 7.22 -1.80 -11.36
CA VAL A 65 5.82 -1.91 -11.77
C VAL A 65 5.74 -2.89 -12.93
N TRP A 66 4.97 -3.96 -12.77
CA TRP A 66 4.70 -4.93 -13.83
C TRP A 66 3.39 -5.72 -13.57
N PRO A 67 2.74 -6.24 -14.62
CA PRO A 67 1.64 -7.18 -14.47
C PRO A 67 2.17 -8.54 -13.98
N LEU A 68 1.99 -8.83 -12.69
CA LEU A 68 2.28 -10.12 -12.07
C LEU A 68 1.33 -11.21 -12.58
N VAL A 69 0.12 -10.82 -12.97
CA VAL A 69 -0.88 -11.69 -13.59
C VAL A 69 -1.25 -11.13 -14.95
N THR A 70 -1.51 -12.01 -15.92
CA THR A 70 -1.86 -11.61 -17.29
C THR A 70 -3.31 -11.16 -17.43
N GLN A 71 -4.16 -11.53 -16.48
CA GLN A 71 -5.58 -11.23 -16.47
C GLN A 71 -6.03 -10.88 -15.04
N PRO A 72 -7.09 -10.06 -14.87
CA PRO A 72 -7.57 -9.67 -13.56
C PRO A 72 -8.26 -10.85 -12.87
N ILE A 73 -7.51 -11.64 -12.09
CA ILE A 73 -8.05 -12.81 -11.40
C ILE A 73 -8.91 -12.39 -10.20
N ALA A 74 -10.07 -13.03 -10.04
CA ALA A 74 -10.94 -12.85 -8.89
C ALA A 74 -10.33 -13.45 -7.61
N ASN A 75 -10.61 -12.85 -6.46
CA ASN A 75 -10.13 -13.31 -5.15
C ASN A 75 -8.59 -13.41 -5.07
N PHE A 76 -7.90 -12.47 -5.71
CA PHE A 76 -6.45 -12.40 -5.77
C PHE A 76 -5.94 -11.15 -5.05
N GLN A 77 -5.01 -11.33 -4.12
CA GLN A 77 -4.33 -10.27 -3.39
C GLN A 77 -2.86 -10.60 -3.18
N ILE A 78 -2.01 -9.76 -3.78
CA ILE A 78 -0.56 -9.74 -3.56
C ILE A 78 -0.12 -8.26 -3.54
N GLY A 79 0.55 -7.85 -2.46
CA GLY A 79 1.32 -6.61 -2.45
C GLY A 79 2.63 -6.81 -3.21
N LEU A 80 2.92 -5.92 -4.16
CA LEU A 80 4.24 -5.83 -4.79
C LEU A 80 5.21 -5.14 -3.81
N PRO A 81 6.52 -4.99 -4.11
CA PRO A 81 7.48 -4.55 -3.11
C PRO A 81 7.10 -3.23 -2.43
N SER A 82 6.79 -3.34 -1.15
CA SER A 82 6.39 -2.24 -0.29
C SER A 82 7.00 -2.31 1.09
N ALA A 83 6.74 -1.30 1.93
CA ALA A 83 7.26 -1.20 3.28
C ALA A 83 6.17 -0.73 4.25
N TRP A 84 6.39 -1.01 5.53
CA TRP A 84 5.53 -0.58 6.63
C TRP A 84 6.24 0.47 7.46
N LEU A 85 5.50 1.52 7.81
CA LEU A 85 5.92 2.58 8.72
C LEU A 85 5.09 2.52 10.00
N THR A 86 5.80 2.43 11.13
CA THR A 86 5.22 2.35 12.47
C THR A 86 5.84 3.43 13.37
N PRO A 87 5.17 3.89 14.44
CA PRO A 87 5.78 4.84 15.36
C PRO A 87 6.83 4.13 16.24
N ASN A 88 8.01 4.72 16.37
CA ASN A 88 9.09 4.18 17.21
C ASN A 88 8.72 4.25 18.71
N ASN A 89 8.29 3.10 19.25
CA ASN A 89 7.98 2.90 20.66
C ASN A 89 8.93 1.90 21.34
N ARG A 90 10.20 1.88 20.94
CA ARG A 90 11.20 0.94 21.51
C ARG A 90 11.45 1.16 23.00
N ASP A 91 11.11 2.32 23.55
CA ASP A 91 11.11 2.61 24.99
C ASP A 91 10.09 1.77 25.77
N ASN A 92 9.02 1.30 25.11
CA ASN A 92 7.98 0.50 25.72
C ASN A 92 8.23 -1.00 25.49
N LYS A 93 8.31 -1.79 26.57
CA LYS A 93 8.67 -3.22 26.50
C LYS A 93 7.52 -4.17 26.78
N ASP A 94 6.49 -3.71 27.47
CA ASP A 94 5.48 -4.57 28.09
C ASP A 94 4.07 -3.98 28.07
N LYS A 95 3.91 -2.65 28.03
CA LYS A 95 2.59 -2.04 28.14
C LYS A 95 1.86 -2.03 26.79
N PRO A 96 0.58 -2.45 26.72
CA PRO A 96 -0.18 -2.42 25.47
C PRO A 96 -0.37 -0.99 24.95
N LEU A 97 0.00 -0.79 23.68
CA LEU A 97 -0.30 0.41 22.92
C LEU A 97 -1.73 0.37 22.34
N ALA A 98 -2.26 -0.82 22.08
CA ALA A 98 -3.64 -1.01 21.65
C ALA A 98 -4.58 -1.05 22.87
N PRO A 99 -5.51 -0.09 23.04
CA PRO A 99 -6.52 -0.11 24.10
C PRO A 99 -7.47 -1.31 23.97
N ILE A 100 -8.02 -1.77 25.09
CA ILE A 100 -9.11 -2.78 25.11
C ILE A 100 -10.31 -2.23 24.32
N GLY A 101 -10.95 -3.08 23.52
CA GLY A 101 -12.03 -2.68 22.62
C GLY A 101 -11.58 -2.36 21.20
N THR A 102 -10.26 -2.31 20.95
CA THR A 102 -9.73 -2.23 19.58
C THR A 102 -9.61 -3.61 18.95
N HIS A 103 -9.77 -3.70 17.63
CA HIS A 103 -9.77 -4.94 16.88
C HIS A 103 -8.50 -5.77 17.16
N ALA A 104 -7.32 -5.18 16.97
CA ALA A 104 -6.07 -5.87 17.20
C ALA A 104 -5.89 -6.33 18.66
N ARG A 105 -6.33 -5.51 19.63
CA ARG A 105 -6.22 -5.85 21.06
C ARG A 105 -7.09 -7.05 21.43
N ASP A 106 -8.29 -7.12 20.89
CA ASP A 106 -9.28 -8.11 21.29
C ASP A 106 -9.17 -9.42 20.51
N HIS A 107 -8.60 -9.39 19.31
CA HIS A 107 -8.57 -10.56 18.41
C HIS A 107 -7.18 -11.14 18.16
N TRP A 108 -6.10 -10.38 18.42
CA TRP A 108 -4.72 -10.80 18.09
C TRP A 108 -3.81 -10.84 19.33
N PRO A 109 -4.08 -11.73 20.31
CA PRO A 109 -3.30 -11.82 21.54
C PRO A 109 -1.81 -12.12 21.30
N GLU A 110 -1.48 -12.78 20.18
CA GLU A 110 -0.12 -13.07 19.75
C GLU A 110 0.70 -11.82 19.37
N ARG A 111 0.04 -10.66 19.19
CA ARG A 111 0.70 -9.36 18.98
C ARG A 111 1.10 -8.68 20.29
N GLY A 112 0.72 -9.26 21.42
CA GLY A 112 1.14 -8.82 22.74
C GLY A 112 2.64 -9.03 23.00
N PRO A 113 3.15 -8.49 24.13
CA PRO A 113 2.39 -7.72 25.12
C PRO A 113 2.19 -6.25 24.72
N THR A 114 3.00 -5.70 23.81
CA THR A 114 2.97 -4.26 23.48
C THR A 114 2.01 -3.87 22.36
N TYR A 115 1.67 -4.79 21.44
CA TYR A 115 0.87 -4.50 20.25
C TYR A 115 1.50 -3.44 19.32
N GLY A 116 2.79 -3.14 19.48
CA GLY A 116 3.44 -2.04 18.75
C GLY A 116 3.52 -2.23 17.24
N SER A 117 3.50 -3.48 16.75
CA SER A 117 3.47 -3.78 15.31
C SER A 117 2.12 -3.51 14.65
N VAL A 118 1.06 -3.37 15.45
CA VAL A 118 -0.32 -3.21 14.96
C VAL A 118 -1.02 -2.00 15.59
N PHE A 119 -0.29 -1.15 16.33
CA PHE A 119 -0.84 0.04 16.97
C PHE A 119 -1.28 1.08 15.93
N GLN A 120 -0.32 1.48 15.09
CA GLN A 120 -0.50 2.39 13.96
C GLN A 120 0.45 2.02 12.85
N THR A 121 -0.07 1.95 11.63
CA THR A 121 0.71 1.61 10.45
C THR A 121 0.39 2.54 9.28
N VAL A 122 1.42 2.96 8.56
CA VAL A 122 1.29 3.36 7.16
C VAL A 122 1.79 2.18 6.32
N GLU A 123 0.98 1.80 5.35
CA GLU A 123 1.10 0.60 4.54
C GLU A 123 0.75 0.93 3.07
N GLY A 124 0.51 -0.10 2.26
CA GLY A 124 0.13 0.05 0.86
C GLY A 124 1.35 0.02 -0.05
N GLY A 125 1.34 0.83 -1.10
CA GLY A 125 2.29 0.76 -2.20
C GLY A 125 1.67 0.10 -3.43
N LEU A 126 2.52 -0.51 -4.26
CA LEU A 126 2.10 -1.23 -5.45
C LEU A 126 1.46 -2.56 -5.07
N GLY A 127 0.36 -2.95 -5.69
CA GLY A 127 -0.24 -4.25 -5.42
C GLY A 127 -1.54 -4.52 -6.17
N TYR A 128 -2.04 -5.73 -5.92
CA TYR A 128 -3.38 -6.20 -6.26
C TYR A 128 -4.17 -6.22 -4.97
N TRP A 129 -4.91 -5.16 -4.69
CA TRP A 129 -5.55 -5.01 -3.39
C TRP A 129 -6.92 -5.67 -3.39
N ALA A 130 -7.29 -6.32 -2.28
CA ALA A 130 -8.51 -7.13 -2.19
C ALA A 130 -9.77 -6.37 -2.64
N ARG A 131 -9.83 -5.07 -2.33
CA ARG A 131 -10.97 -4.20 -2.66
C ARG A 131 -10.87 -3.48 -4.00
N ASN A 132 -9.86 -3.72 -4.84
CA ASN A 132 -9.90 -3.12 -6.17
C ASN A 132 -11.10 -3.70 -6.95
N HIS A 133 -12.12 -2.87 -7.15
CA HIS A 133 -13.34 -3.11 -7.90
C HIS A 133 -13.05 -3.10 -9.40
N PHE A 134 -12.11 -2.28 -9.88
CA PHE A 134 -11.84 -2.10 -11.31
C PHE A 134 -10.44 -2.60 -11.63
N ARG A 135 -10.33 -3.90 -11.89
CA ARG A 135 -9.04 -4.57 -12.19
C ARG A 135 -8.84 -4.68 -13.70
N TYR A 136 -7.62 -4.37 -14.15
CA TYR A 136 -7.31 -4.23 -15.58
C TYR A 136 -6.02 -4.93 -16.02
N GLY A 137 -5.40 -5.74 -15.15
CA GLY A 137 -4.20 -6.52 -15.43
C GLY A 137 -2.98 -6.04 -14.61
N PRO A 138 -2.44 -4.83 -14.84
CA PRO A 138 -1.37 -4.27 -14.02
C PRO A 138 -1.77 -4.00 -12.55
N PRO A 139 -0.80 -3.83 -11.65
CA PRO A 139 -1.03 -3.44 -10.26
C PRO A 139 -1.48 -1.97 -10.17
N LYS A 140 -1.94 -1.56 -8.99
CA LYS A 140 -2.22 -0.15 -8.67
C LYS A 140 -1.41 0.30 -7.46
N PHE A 141 -1.20 1.62 -7.34
CA PHE A 141 -0.58 2.22 -6.16
C PHE A 141 -1.63 2.74 -5.17
N SER A 142 -1.53 2.34 -3.90
CA SER A 142 -2.44 2.78 -2.82
C SER A 142 -1.69 3.36 -1.62
N MET A 143 -2.23 4.41 -0.99
CA MET A 143 -1.68 5.06 0.20
C MET A 143 -2.47 4.59 1.44
N ASN A 144 -2.17 3.39 1.91
CA ASN A 144 -2.94 2.73 2.96
C ASN A 144 -2.41 3.06 4.36
N ALA A 145 -3.28 3.09 5.37
CA ALA A 145 -2.88 3.14 6.78
C ALA A 145 -3.95 2.57 7.72
N THR A 146 -3.50 2.09 8.88
CA THR A 146 -4.36 1.76 10.01
C THR A 146 -4.03 2.66 11.20
N PRO A 147 -4.84 3.69 11.49
CA PRO A 147 -4.51 4.68 12.53
C PRO A 147 -4.94 4.28 13.93
N GLN A 148 -5.78 3.25 14.05
CA GLN A 148 -6.45 2.90 15.30
C GLN A 148 -6.50 1.39 15.51
N CYS A 149 -5.34 0.72 15.60
CA CYS A 149 -5.28 -0.69 15.99
C CYS A 149 -6.15 -1.63 15.14
N TYR A 150 -6.22 -1.37 13.83
CA TYR A 150 -7.07 -2.06 12.85
C TYR A 150 -8.58 -2.01 13.13
N ASP A 151 -9.07 -1.03 13.89
CA ASP A 151 -10.51 -0.74 13.98
C ASP A 151 -11.10 -0.23 12.67
N TYR A 152 -10.25 0.42 11.88
CA TYR A 152 -10.55 0.86 10.53
C TYR A 152 -9.27 1.19 9.76
N GLU A 153 -9.47 1.25 8.46
CA GLU A 153 -8.48 1.49 7.43
C GLU A 153 -8.76 2.80 6.70
N VAL A 154 -7.71 3.45 6.22
CA VAL A 154 -7.78 4.61 5.33
C VAL A 154 -6.88 4.36 4.11
N GLY A 155 -7.39 4.53 2.89
CA GLY A 155 -6.66 4.20 1.64
C GLY A 155 -6.59 5.33 0.61
N SER A 156 -7.56 6.23 0.65
CA SER A 156 -7.60 7.46 -0.14
C SER A 156 -8.42 8.53 0.60
N PRO A 157 -8.47 9.79 0.13
CA PRO A 157 -9.29 10.84 0.73
C PRO A 157 -10.76 10.43 0.89
N GLY A 158 -11.11 9.97 2.09
CA GLY A 158 -12.47 9.61 2.50
C GLY A 158 -12.83 8.13 2.43
N TRP A 159 -11.92 7.24 2.05
CA TRP A 159 -12.24 5.83 1.78
C TRP A 159 -11.32 4.84 2.51
N SER A 160 -11.88 3.66 2.82
CA SER A 160 -11.17 2.49 3.37
C SER A 160 -10.59 1.62 2.24
N PHE A 161 -9.61 0.76 2.55
CA PHE A 161 -9.00 -0.18 1.58
C PHE A 161 -9.34 -1.67 1.77
N PHE A 162 -10.13 -2.06 2.78
CA PHE A 162 -10.48 -3.49 3.01
C PHE A 162 -11.95 -3.82 3.22
N TYR A 163 -12.73 -3.06 4.00
CA TYR A 163 -14.00 -3.59 4.53
C TYR A 163 -15.28 -2.92 4.04
N SER A 164 -15.21 -1.76 3.37
CA SER A 164 -16.41 -1.05 2.94
C SER A 164 -16.33 -0.49 1.52
N ASN A 165 -17.48 -0.49 0.84
CA ASN A 165 -17.73 0.25 -0.40
C ASN A 165 -18.29 1.65 -0.12
N THR A 166 -18.61 1.93 1.15
CA THR A 166 -19.05 3.25 1.59
C THR A 166 -17.84 4.08 1.98
N ALA A 167 -17.97 5.40 1.84
CA ALA A 167 -17.04 6.31 2.45
C ALA A 167 -16.93 6.03 3.95
N LEU A 168 -15.78 6.38 4.52
CA LEU A 168 -15.60 6.40 5.96
C LEU A 168 -16.57 7.40 6.59
N PRO A 169 -17.03 7.15 7.82
CA PRO A 169 -17.81 8.13 8.55
C PRO A 169 -16.99 9.41 8.79
N ASP A 170 -17.68 10.55 8.92
CA ASP A 170 -17.05 11.88 9.02
C ASP A 170 -15.92 11.93 10.06
N ASN A 171 -16.08 11.25 11.19
CA ASN A 171 -15.08 11.18 12.27
C ASN A 171 -13.89 10.23 12.00
N ARG A 172 -13.71 9.72 10.78
CA ARG A 172 -12.61 8.81 10.38
C ARG A 172 -11.89 9.23 9.09
N LEU A 173 -12.21 10.40 8.53
CA LEU A 173 -11.66 10.90 7.27
C LEU A 173 -10.21 11.42 7.43
N GLY A 174 -9.21 10.53 7.42
CA GLY A 174 -7.85 10.86 7.89
C GLY A 174 -6.84 11.44 6.88
N ILE A 175 -7.14 11.43 5.59
CA ILE A 175 -6.22 11.84 4.52
C ILE A 175 -6.63 13.21 3.97
N ALA A 176 -5.70 14.16 3.94
CA ALA A 176 -5.84 15.42 3.19
C ALA A 176 -5.09 15.29 1.87
N GLN A 177 -5.81 15.43 0.76
CA GLN A 177 -5.19 15.52 -0.55
C GLN A 177 -4.47 16.87 -0.67
N LEU A 178 -3.23 16.83 -1.17
CA LEU A 178 -2.38 18.00 -1.33
C LEU A 178 -2.15 18.35 -2.79
N SER A 179 -2.05 17.37 -3.68
CA SER A 179 -1.91 17.69 -5.10
C SER A 179 -3.19 18.29 -5.66
N ASN A 180 -3.05 19.45 -6.30
CA ASN A 180 -4.06 20.10 -7.12
C ASN A 180 -4.04 19.64 -8.58
N ARG A 181 -3.29 18.58 -8.92
CA ARG A 181 -3.12 18.10 -10.30
C ARG A 181 -3.33 16.60 -10.46
N LEU A 182 -3.55 15.88 -9.36
CA LEU A 182 -3.65 14.44 -9.35
C LEU A 182 -4.96 14.04 -8.68
N LEU A 183 -5.73 13.16 -9.31
CA LEU A 183 -6.86 12.47 -8.70
C LEU A 183 -6.36 11.29 -7.86
N ILE A 184 -6.98 11.09 -6.70
CA ILE A 184 -6.73 9.93 -5.83
C ILE A 184 -8.03 9.14 -5.68
N PRO A 185 -8.34 8.27 -6.65
CA PRO A 185 -9.57 7.47 -6.60
C PRO A 185 -9.55 6.46 -5.44
N PRO A 186 -10.73 6.07 -4.92
CA PRO A 186 -10.84 5.00 -3.92
C PRO A 186 -10.29 3.65 -4.41
N ASP A 187 -10.36 3.39 -5.72
CA ASP A 187 -9.86 2.14 -6.30
C ASP A 187 -8.35 2.12 -6.58
N ALA A 188 -7.57 3.03 -5.98
CA ALA A 188 -6.12 3.19 -6.15
C ALA A 188 -5.68 3.70 -7.55
N LEU A 189 -4.40 4.07 -7.70
CA LEU A 189 -3.89 4.73 -8.90
C LEU A 189 -3.46 3.71 -9.98
N PRO A 190 -4.12 3.66 -11.15
CA PRO A 190 -3.64 2.88 -12.30
C PRO A 190 -2.44 3.52 -13.02
N PHE A 191 -1.83 2.73 -13.91
CA PHE A 191 -0.67 3.10 -14.73
C PHE A 191 -1.01 3.08 -16.22
N GLU A 192 -0.29 3.87 -17.00
CA GLU A 192 -0.41 3.88 -18.46
C GLU A 192 0.12 2.57 -19.05
N GLY A 193 -0.74 1.88 -19.82
CA GLY A 193 -0.38 0.66 -20.55
C GLY A 193 -0.05 -0.52 -19.64
N ASN A 194 0.93 -1.34 -20.06
CA ASN A 194 1.43 -2.49 -19.30
C ASN A 194 2.90 -2.28 -18.94
N PRO A 195 3.22 -1.58 -17.84
CA PRO A 195 4.60 -1.41 -17.40
C PRO A 195 5.31 -2.76 -17.29
N ASN A 196 6.58 -2.82 -17.67
CA ASN A 196 7.34 -4.07 -17.68
C ASN A 196 8.68 -3.90 -16.95
N GLY A 197 8.63 -3.81 -15.62
CA GLY A 197 9.81 -3.57 -14.80
C GLY A 197 10.27 -2.10 -14.78
N LYS A 198 9.40 -1.16 -15.16
CA LYS A 198 9.63 0.29 -14.96
C LYS A 198 9.43 0.64 -13.49
N PHE A 199 10.10 1.67 -12.97
CA PHE A 199 10.05 2.00 -11.55
C PHE A 199 9.02 3.10 -11.22
N LEU A 200 8.38 2.98 -10.07
CA LEU A 200 7.71 4.09 -9.37
C LEU A 200 8.52 4.41 -8.12
N GLY A 201 8.94 5.67 -7.98
CA GLY A 201 9.51 6.16 -6.73
C GLY A 201 8.40 6.59 -5.79
N TYR A 202 8.47 6.20 -4.52
CA TYR A 202 7.63 6.80 -3.50
C TYR A 202 8.34 6.94 -2.17
N THR A 203 8.07 8.04 -1.48
CA THR A 203 8.65 8.39 -0.17
C THR A 203 7.55 8.87 0.76
N TYR A 204 7.59 8.42 2.01
CA TYR A 204 6.87 9.09 3.09
C TYR A 204 7.82 10.01 3.85
N MET A 205 7.41 11.26 4.04
CA MET A 205 8.15 12.26 4.83
C MET A 205 7.20 12.93 5.80
N ALA A 206 7.56 12.98 7.08
CA ALA A 206 6.84 13.74 8.08
C ALA A 206 7.04 15.23 7.81
N LEU A 207 5.95 15.96 7.52
CA LEU A 207 6.00 17.40 7.26
C LEU A 207 5.09 18.18 8.25
N PRO A 208 5.57 19.30 8.80
CA PRO A 208 4.85 20.02 9.85
C PRO A 208 3.90 21.08 9.30
N PHE A 209 2.80 20.70 8.65
CA PHE A 209 1.79 21.64 8.11
C PHE A 209 1.17 22.55 9.17
N THR A 210 0.99 22.04 10.38
CA THR A 210 0.44 22.78 11.53
C THR A 210 1.39 22.73 12.72
N LYS A 211 1.25 23.67 13.66
CA LYS A 211 1.97 23.61 14.94
C LYS A 211 1.38 22.48 15.83
N PRO A 212 2.20 21.82 16.66
CA PRO A 212 1.70 20.84 17.61
C PRO A 212 0.80 21.52 18.66
N THR A 213 -0.10 20.77 19.26
CA THR A 213 -1.04 21.26 20.27
C THR A 213 -0.94 20.47 21.57
N THR A 214 -1.07 21.15 22.70
CA THR A 214 -1.06 20.57 24.06
C THR A 214 -2.46 20.29 24.62
N GLY A 215 -3.52 20.47 23.80
CA GLY A 215 -4.90 20.18 24.19
C GLY A 215 -5.15 18.70 24.45
N ASP A 216 -6.41 18.31 24.65
CA ASP A 216 -6.78 16.90 24.87
C ASP A 216 -7.48 16.30 23.61
N PRO A 217 -6.82 15.37 22.88
CA PRO A 217 -5.50 14.81 23.15
C PRO A 217 -4.36 15.71 22.61
N PRO A 218 -3.16 15.64 23.20
CA PRO A 218 -2.01 16.34 22.65
C PRO A 218 -1.72 15.74 21.28
N THR A 219 -1.40 16.61 20.31
CA THR A 219 -1.19 16.21 18.92
C THR A 219 0.12 16.82 18.45
N GLY A 220 1.02 15.98 17.93
CA GLY A 220 2.26 16.40 17.33
C GLY A 220 2.07 17.09 15.98
N ASP A 221 3.18 17.40 15.31
CA ASP A 221 3.16 18.08 14.02
C ASP A 221 3.53 17.19 12.83
N GLN A 222 3.67 15.88 13.01
CA GLN A 222 4.07 15.01 11.92
C GLN A 222 2.87 14.63 11.04
N ALA A 223 2.75 15.31 9.90
CA ALA A 223 1.86 14.90 8.82
C ALA A 223 2.65 14.07 7.81
N TRP A 224 2.51 12.75 7.88
CA TRP A 224 3.20 11.82 6.98
C TRP A 224 2.67 12.00 5.55
N THR A 225 3.52 12.57 4.71
CA THR A 225 3.21 13.01 3.34
C THR A 225 3.81 12.05 2.33
N CYS A 226 2.99 11.53 1.42
CA CYS A 226 3.44 10.66 0.35
C CYS A 226 3.87 11.49 -0.86
N PHE A 227 5.12 11.33 -1.28
CA PHE A 227 5.67 11.84 -2.53
C PHE A 227 5.77 10.72 -3.55
N LEU A 228 5.43 11.02 -4.80
CA LEU A 228 5.61 10.11 -5.94
C LEU A 228 6.67 10.65 -6.90
N SER A 229 7.34 9.74 -7.60
CA SER A 229 8.18 10.00 -8.76
C SER A 229 7.82 9.01 -9.86
N ALA A 230 6.95 9.46 -10.75
CA ALA A 230 6.56 8.83 -12.00
C ALA A 230 7.03 9.72 -13.17
N ALA A 231 7.07 9.16 -14.38
CA ALA A 231 7.55 9.89 -15.56
C ALA A 231 6.67 11.12 -15.90
N ASN A 232 5.37 11.09 -15.58
CA ASN A 232 4.39 12.15 -15.84
C ASN A 232 3.88 12.86 -14.58
N PHE A 233 4.37 12.50 -13.39
CA PHE A 233 4.04 13.17 -12.13
C PHE A 233 5.14 12.99 -11.09
N LYS A 234 5.63 14.09 -10.52
CA LYS A 234 6.58 14.11 -9.42
C LYS A 234 6.15 15.15 -8.39
N GLY A 235 6.06 14.76 -7.12
CA GLY A 235 5.67 15.67 -6.05
C GLY A 235 4.79 15.01 -4.99
N PRO A 236 4.32 15.80 -4.01
CA PRO A 236 3.46 15.29 -2.95
C PRO A 236 2.05 15.05 -3.47
N MET A 237 1.47 13.92 -3.08
CA MET A 237 0.11 13.54 -3.42
C MET A 237 -0.87 13.94 -2.30
N ALA A 238 -0.63 13.45 -1.09
CA ALA A 238 -1.50 13.63 0.07
C ALA A 238 -0.73 13.38 1.37
N TYR A 239 -1.33 13.73 2.51
CA TYR A 239 -0.79 13.43 3.83
C TYR A 239 -1.86 12.96 4.81
N TYR A 240 -1.42 12.21 5.83
CA TYR A 240 -2.26 11.86 6.98
C TYR A 240 -2.30 13.03 7.97
N ILE A 241 -3.51 13.49 8.29
CA ILE A 241 -3.70 14.59 9.25
C ILE A 241 -3.26 14.11 10.65
N PRO A 242 -2.40 14.84 11.39
CA PRO A 242 -1.84 14.38 12.67
C PRO A 242 -2.90 13.91 13.68
N GLU A 243 -4.03 14.63 13.77
CA GLU A 243 -5.16 14.29 14.64
C GLU A 243 -5.78 12.91 14.33
N THR A 244 -5.55 12.34 13.14
CA THR A 244 -5.95 10.97 12.80
C THR A 244 -5.26 9.94 13.70
N TRP A 245 -4.00 10.20 14.04
CA TRP A 245 -3.18 9.32 14.89
C TRP A 245 -3.40 9.58 16.37
N SER A 246 -3.51 10.84 16.80
CA SER A 246 -3.55 11.19 18.23
C SER A 246 -4.91 10.91 18.89
N LYS A 247 -6.00 11.00 18.13
CA LYS A 247 -7.37 10.93 18.68
C LYS A 247 -7.71 9.62 19.41
N ILE A 248 -7.06 8.52 19.06
CA ILE A 248 -7.27 7.21 19.72
C ILE A 248 -7.12 7.28 21.24
N GLY A 249 -6.12 8.01 21.75
CA GLY A 249 -5.90 8.07 23.19
C GLY A 249 -7.09 8.70 23.93
N LYS A 250 -7.73 9.70 23.33
CA LYS A 250 -8.93 10.33 23.89
C LYS A 250 -10.16 9.43 23.71
N LEU A 251 -10.34 8.85 22.53
CA LEU A 251 -11.49 7.99 22.21
C LEU A 251 -11.62 6.82 23.18
N PHE A 252 -10.50 6.26 23.65
CA PHE A 252 -10.48 5.14 24.58
C PHE A 252 -10.15 5.54 26.03
N ASN A 253 -10.12 6.84 26.36
CA ASN A 253 -9.72 7.35 27.68
C ASN A 253 -8.40 6.72 28.18
N TYR A 254 -7.40 6.67 27.31
CA TYR A 254 -6.12 5.98 27.55
C TYR A 254 -4.92 6.93 27.38
N PRO A 255 -4.62 7.81 28.36
CA PRO A 255 -3.55 8.81 28.24
C PRO A 255 -2.14 8.24 28.03
N PHE A 256 -1.92 6.95 28.31
CA PHE A 256 -0.61 6.31 28.12
C PHE A 256 -0.08 6.42 26.68
N ILE A 257 -0.97 6.46 25.69
CA ILE A 257 -0.60 6.52 24.27
C ILE A 257 -0.52 7.95 23.71
N TYR A 258 -0.72 8.97 24.54
CA TYR A 258 -0.45 10.36 24.16
C TYR A 258 1.03 10.53 23.81
N GLY A 259 1.31 11.12 22.64
CA GLY A 259 2.67 11.29 22.11
C GLY A 259 3.38 9.99 21.73
N ARG A 260 2.66 8.86 21.60
CA ARG A 260 3.20 7.57 21.13
C ARG A 260 2.85 7.26 19.68
N GLY A 261 1.98 8.04 19.07
CA GLY A 261 1.53 7.86 17.70
C GLY A 261 2.48 8.42 16.64
N LEU A 262 2.15 8.16 15.38
CA LEU A 262 2.85 8.67 14.20
C LEU A 262 2.77 10.20 14.07
N ASP A 263 1.86 10.87 14.78
CA ASP A 263 1.83 12.33 14.87
C ASP A 263 3.04 12.93 15.61
N ALA A 264 3.69 12.14 16.48
CA ALA A 264 4.70 12.64 17.41
C ALA A 264 6.00 11.84 17.42
N ARG A 265 5.96 10.52 17.22
CA ARG A 265 7.14 9.65 17.31
C ARG A 265 7.91 9.58 15.98
N PRO A 266 9.24 9.37 16.02
CA PRO A 266 10.00 9.05 14.82
C PRO A 266 9.47 7.79 14.13
N GLY A 267 9.59 7.73 12.81
CA GLY A 267 9.16 6.60 12.01
C GLY A 267 10.09 5.38 12.09
N ASN A 268 9.51 4.19 12.19
CA ASN A 268 10.21 2.92 12.19
C ASN A 268 9.82 2.07 10.96
N MET A 269 10.80 1.84 10.08
CA MET A 269 10.74 1.11 8.81
C MET A 269 12.07 0.35 8.62
N GLY A 270 12.10 -0.98 8.60
CA GLY A 270 13.36 -1.76 8.63
C GLY A 270 13.74 -2.49 7.33
N GLY A 271 12.88 -2.44 6.32
CA GLY A 271 12.93 -3.27 5.12
C GLY A 271 11.58 -3.29 4.43
N GLY A 272 11.43 -4.13 3.42
CA GLY A 272 10.21 -4.24 2.64
C GLY A 272 10.02 -5.62 2.04
N ALA A 273 8.83 -5.89 1.52
CA ALA A 273 8.51 -7.18 0.93
C ALA A 273 7.40 -7.08 -0.12
N MET A 274 7.37 -8.09 -1.00
CA MET A 274 6.13 -8.53 -1.62
C MET A 274 5.40 -9.43 -0.62
N GLU A 275 4.20 -9.03 -0.22
CA GLU A 275 3.33 -9.81 0.67
C GLU A 275 2.33 -10.61 -0.17
N ILE A 276 2.37 -11.93 -0.03
CA ILE A 276 1.45 -12.84 -0.70
C ILE A 276 0.38 -13.26 0.30
N ASN A 277 -0.81 -12.66 0.18
CA ASN A 277 -1.91 -12.88 1.13
C ASN A 277 -2.93 -13.91 0.62
N THR A 278 -3.57 -13.63 -0.51
CA THR A 278 -4.68 -14.46 -1.03
C THR A 278 -4.45 -14.78 -2.49
N VAL A 279 -4.23 -16.05 -2.81
CA VAL A 279 -4.08 -16.54 -4.18
C VAL A 279 -5.00 -17.73 -4.35
N PRO A 280 -5.92 -17.75 -5.34
CA PRO A 280 -6.78 -18.90 -5.54
C PRO A 280 -5.96 -20.10 -5.99
N ARG A 281 -6.44 -21.31 -5.68
CA ARG A 281 -5.88 -22.55 -6.21
C ARG A 281 -6.98 -23.53 -6.60
N PHE A 282 -6.63 -24.43 -7.51
CA PHE A 282 -7.39 -25.64 -7.76
C PHE A 282 -6.65 -26.85 -7.21
N ASP A 283 -7.38 -27.81 -6.65
CA ASP A 283 -6.87 -29.14 -6.29
C ASP A 283 -7.58 -30.19 -7.15
N GLY A 284 -6.83 -31.15 -7.69
CA GLY A 284 -7.33 -32.26 -8.50
C GLY A 284 -6.62 -33.56 -8.13
N ARG A 285 -7.34 -34.69 -8.19
CA ARG A 285 -6.84 -36.01 -7.79
C ARG A 285 -6.69 -36.94 -8.99
N ASP A 286 -5.59 -37.67 -9.03
CA ASP A 286 -5.35 -38.70 -10.04
C ASP A 286 -6.01 -40.04 -9.68
N SER A 287 -5.91 -41.02 -10.59
CA SER A 287 -6.48 -42.36 -10.41
C SER A 287 -5.87 -43.18 -9.25
N LYS A 288 -4.68 -42.79 -8.78
CA LYS A 288 -3.96 -43.43 -7.65
C LYS A 288 -4.21 -42.73 -6.32
N GLY A 289 -5.06 -41.71 -6.31
CA GLY A 289 -5.39 -40.94 -5.13
C GLY A 289 -4.39 -39.84 -4.80
N VAL A 290 -3.39 -39.56 -5.64
CA VAL A 290 -2.45 -38.45 -5.44
C VAL A 290 -3.14 -37.13 -5.77
N VAL A 291 -2.97 -36.14 -4.91
CA VAL A 291 -3.51 -34.79 -5.13
C VAL A 291 -2.43 -33.91 -5.75
N TYR A 292 -2.85 -33.13 -6.73
CA TYR A 292 -2.08 -32.07 -7.36
C TYR A 292 -2.81 -30.75 -7.15
N SER A 293 -2.07 -29.64 -7.08
CA SER A 293 -2.65 -28.31 -7.10
C SER A 293 -2.13 -27.48 -8.27
N LYS A 294 -2.95 -26.51 -8.69
CA LYS A 294 -2.65 -25.49 -9.69
C LYS A 294 -2.82 -24.11 -9.08
N LEU A 295 -1.83 -23.24 -9.29
CA LEU A 295 -1.88 -21.81 -9.03
C LEU A 295 -2.18 -21.02 -10.32
N PRO A 296 -2.65 -19.77 -10.22
CA PRO A 296 -2.61 -18.88 -11.37
C PRO A 296 -1.18 -18.64 -11.84
N THR A 297 -1.01 -18.30 -13.11
CA THR A 297 0.29 -17.91 -13.64
C THR A 297 0.74 -16.61 -12.98
N LEU A 298 1.88 -16.66 -12.29
CA LEU A 298 2.56 -15.49 -11.74
C LEU A 298 3.85 -15.26 -12.51
N GLN A 299 3.99 -14.08 -13.11
CA GLN A 299 5.07 -13.76 -14.03
C GLN A 299 5.91 -12.57 -13.55
N PHE A 300 7.19 -12.56 -13.96
CA PHE A 300 8.15 -11.53 -13.62
C PHE A 300 8.99 -11.15 -14.84
N PRO A 301 9.29 -9.87 -15.07
CA PRO A 301 10.22 -9.46 -16.11
C PRO A 301 11.62 -9.98 -15.82
N VAL A 302 12.26 -10.60 -16.80
CA VAL A 302 13.63 -11.10 -16.70
C VAL A 302 14.50 -10.44 -17.75
N ASP A 303 15.59 -9.82 -17.31
CA ASP A 303 16.58 -9.19 -18.18
C ASP A 303 17.51 -10.23 -18.86
N GLU A 304 18.44 -9.74 -19.67
CA GLU A 304 19.40 -10.57 -20.40
C GLU A 304 20.39 -11.31 -19.47
N GLN A 305 20.54 -10.86 -18.21
CA GLN A 305 21.36 -11.51 -17.20
C GLN A 305 20.57 -12.50 -16.34
N GLY A 306 19.30 -12.78 -16.66
CA GLY A 306 18.47 -13.69 -15.88
C GLY A 306 18.03 -13.09 -14.54
N ARG A 307 17.84 -11.77 -14.47
CA ARG A 307 17.46 -11.05 -13.25
C ARG A 307 16.09 -10.38 -13.39
N THR A 308 15.36 -10.35 -12.29
CA THR A 308 14.23 -9.42 -12.10
C THR A 308 14.66 -8.36 -11.11
N LEU A 309 14.65 -7.09 -11.49
CA LEU A 309 14.98 -5.98 -10.59
C LEU A 309 13.68 -5.49 -9.91
N LEU A 310 13.67 -5.41 -8.58
CA LEU A 310 12.45 -5.16 -7.80
C LEU A 310 12.49 -3.86 -7.00
N VAL A 311 13.55 -3.61 -6.22
CA VAL A 311 13.68 -2.41 -5.38
C VAL A 311 15.11 -1.86 -5.45
N GLN A 312 15.20 -0.53 -5.50
CA GLN A 312 16.47 0.19 -5.45
C GLN A 312 16.35 1.51 -4.71
N ASP A 313 17.51 2.13 -4.44
CA ASP A 313 17.64 3.47 -3.87
C ASP A 313 16.88 3.67 -2.55
N VAL A 314 16.87 2.63 -1.70
CA VAL A 314 16.26 2.70 -0.37
C VAL A 314 16.99 3.75 0.47
N THR A 315 16.30 4.84 0.76
CA THR A 315 16.86 6.04 1.39
C THR A 315 16.04 6.42 2.60
N TYR A 316 16.71 6.63 3.73
CA TYR A 316 16.14 7.19 4.95
C TYR A 316 16.45 8.68 5.03
N TYR A 317 15.53 9.45 5.58
CA TYR A 317 15.64 10.91 5.65
C TYR A 317 15.59 11.40 7.09
N SER A 318 16.51 12.31 7.42
CA SER A 318 16.46 13.11 8.63
C SER A 318 15.61 14.36 8.43
N LYS A 319 15.37 15.12 9.51
CA LYS A 319 14.62 16.38 9.41
C LYS A 319 15.30 17.41 8.51
N ALA A 320 16.63 17.38 8.44
CA ALA A 320 17.42 18.25 7.58
C ALA A 320 17.13 18.07 6.09
N ALA A 321 16.62 16.88 5.68
CA ALA A 321 16.31 16.62 4.28
C ALA A 321 15.17 17.51 3.75
N LEU A 322 14.14 17.79 4.57
CA LEU A 322 13.00 18.60 4.13
C LEU A 322 12.20 19.23 5.27
N TYR A 323 12.01 18.52 6.38
CA TYR A 323 11.17 18.97 7.50
C TYR A 323 11.57 20.38 7.98
N ASP A 324 12.87 20.63 8.19
CA ASP A 324 13.34 21.89 8.78
C ASP A 324 13.11 23.10 7.86
N ALA A 325 13.44 22.95 6.57
CA ALA A 325 13.18 23.98 5.56
C ALA A 325 11.68 24.23 5.38
N PHE A 326 10.88 23.16 5.37
CA PHE A 326 9.42 23.25 5.28
C PHE A 326 8.81 23.98 6.47
N LYS A 327 9.27 23.66 7.69
CA LYS A 327 8.85 24.33 8.92
C LYS A 327 9.22 25.82 8.91
N ALA A 328 10.45 26.15 8.52
CA ALA A 328 10.88 27.54 8.39
C ALA A 328 9.98 28.30 7.43
N TRP A 329 9.67 27.73 6.26
CA TRP A 329 8.78 28.37 5.28
C TRP A 329 7.34 28.58 5.80
N ARG A 330 6.77 27.57 6.46
CA ARG A 330 5.46 27.68 7.13
C ARG A 330 5.44 28.85 8.11
N ASP A 331 6.52 29.01 8.86
CA ASP A 331 6.67 30.07 9.88
C ASP A 331 7.19 31.40 9.28
N ASN A 332 6.96 31.64 7.99
CA ASN A 332 7.31 32.86 7.24
C ASN A 332 8.81 33.10 6.99
N GLY A 333 9.62 32.05 7.09
CA GLY A 333 11.00 32.02 6.62
C GLY A 333 11.12 31.84 5.10
N PRO A 334 12.34 31.51 4.62
CA PRO A 334 12.62 31.34 3.19
C PRO A 334 11.75 30.30 2.51
N SER A 335 11.55 30.45 1.20
CA SER A 335 10.81 29.48 0.39
C SER A 335 11.46 28.09 0.40
N CYS A 336 10.67 27.05 0.63
CA CYS A 336 11.12 25.66 0.52
C CYS A 336 10.79 25.13 -0.88
N SER A 337 11.79 24.59 -1.59
CA SER A 337 11.58 24.03 -2.93
C SER A 337 10.83 22.69 -2.94
N GLY A 338 10.76 22.02 -1.78
CA GLY A 338 10.26 20.66 -1.64
C GLY A 338 11.27 19.57 -1.98
N ARG A 339 12.41 19.92 -2.61
CA ARG A 339 13.46 18.94 -2.94
C ARG A 339 14.09 18.43 -1.65
N PHE A 340 14.24 17.11 -1.56
CA PHE A 340 14.92 16.46 -0.47
C PHE A 340 16.42 16.78 -0.57
N ASP A 341 16.99 17.36 0.48
CA ASP A 341 18.41 17.67 0.56
C ASP A 341 19.20 16.38 0.86
N ASP A 342 20.19 16.10 0.02
CA ASP A 342 21.06 14.92 0.12
C ASP A 342 21.85 14.91 1.44
N LYS A 343 22.08 16.07 2.08
CA LYS A 343 22.71 16.16 3.41
C LYS A 343 21.89 15.47 4.50
N GLY A 344 20.57 15.43 4.34
CA GLY A 344 19.66 14.72 5.24
C GLY A 344 19.31 13.32 4.77
N ALA A 345 19.99 12.78 3.76
CA ALA A 345 19.69 11.48 3.16
C ALA A 345 20.73 10.43 3.55
N PHE A 346 20.26 9.25 3.98
CA PHE A 346 21.09 8.08 4.22
C PHE A 346 20.65 6.95 3.28
N LYS A 347 21.51 6.62 2.31
CA LYS A 347 21.30 5.48 1.41
C LYS A 347 21.64 4.18 2.13
N SER A 348 20.66 3.28 2.19
CA SER A 348 20.76 2.01 2.90
C SER A 348 21.51 0.96 2.09
N THR A 349 22.20 0.05 2.77
CA THR A 349 22.71 -1.21 2.20
C THR A 349 21.66 -2.31 2.35
N LEU A 350 21.34 -2.98 1.24
CA LEU A 350 20.32 -4.02 1.22
C LEU A 350 20.89 -5.40 1.55
N LYS A 351 20.06 -6.23 2.17
CA LYS A 351 20.29 -7.66 2.39
C LYS A 351 19.01 -8.42 2.09
N THR A 352 19.13 -9.68 1.72
CA THR A 352 17.96 -10.53 1.47
C THR A 352 18.25 -11.97 1.90
N ASN A 353 17.21 -12.79 1.97
CA ASN A 353 17.30 -14.20 2.34
C ASN A 353 16.35 -14.98 1.44
N THR A 354 16.66 -16.26 1.21
CA THR A 354 15.81 -17.15 0.44
C THR A 354 14.37 -17.15 0.97
N PRO A 355 13.37 -16.86 0.12
CA PRO A 355 11.98 -16.76 0.55
C PRO A 355 11.40 -18.14 0.85
N GLY A 356 10.47 -18.17 1.80
CA GLY A 356 9.67 -19.34 2.12
C GLY A 356 8.21 -19.13 1.68
N PHE A 357 7.61 -20.19 1.15
CA PHE A 357 6.21 -20.19 0.72
C PHE A 357 5.45 -21.38 1.30
N ASP A 358 4.15 -21.22 1.48
CA ASP A 358 3.23 -22.27 1.87
C ASP A 358 1.90 -22.22 1.09
N GLN A 359 1.22 -23.35 1.05
CA GLN A 359 -0.11 -23.52 0.49
C GLN A 359 -1.00 -24.15 1.58
N ALA A 360 -1.91 -23.35 2.13
CA ALA A 360 -2.74 -23.69 3.29
C ALA A 360 -1.93 -24.25 4.48
N GLY A 361 -0.82 -23.59 4.83
CA GLY A 361 0.05 -23.97 5.95
C GLY A 361 1.00 -25.13 5.65
N LYS A 362 1.01 -25.66 4.41
CA LYS A 362 1.90 -26.74 3.98
C LYS A 362 3.01 -26.18 3.11
N LYS A 363 4.27 -26.48 3.46
CA LYS A 363 5.45 -25.87 2.86
C LYS A 363 5.58 -26.21 1.37
N LEU A 364 5.90 -25.20 0.55
CA LEU A 364 6.29 -25.41 -0.84
C LEU A 364 7.77 -25.79 -0.94
N LYS A 365 8.09 -26.67 -1.89
CA LYS A 365 9.44 -27.17 -2.19
C LYS A 365 9.71 -27.10 -3.68
N GLY A 366 10.97 -26.82 -4.05
CA GLY A 366 11.40 -26.77 -5.45
C GLY A 366 11.28 -25.37 -6.08
N VAL A 367 10.64 -24.41 -5.42
CA VAL A 367 10.61 -23.01 -5.88
C VAL A 367 12.01 -22.42 -5.89
N GLU A 368 12.82 -22.75 -4.88
CA GLU A 368 14.22 -22.33 -4.76
C GLU A 368 15.11 -22.84 -5.90
N LYS A 369 14.65 -23.84 -6.68
CA LYS A 369 15.37 -24.33 -7.86
C LYS A 369 15.09 -23.47 -9.09
N VAL A 370 14.01 -22.69 -9.10
CA VAL A 370 13.61 -21.83 -10.23
C VAL A 370 14.19 -20.43 -10.06
N PHE A 371 14.07 -19.83 -8.88
CA PHE A 371 14.70 -18.55 -8.58
C PHE A 371 15.04 -18.42 -7.10
N ASP A 372 15.85 -17.41 -6.78
CA ASP A 372 16.10 -16.96 -5.41
C ASP A 372 16.27 -15.44 -5.37
N THR A 373 16.18 -14.84 -4.19
CA THR A 373 16.43 -13.41 -4.01
C THR A 373 17.93 -13.10 -4.01
N GLN A 374 18.32 -11.98 -4.61
CA GLN A 374 19.72 -11.52 -4.62
C GLN A 374 19.79 -9.99 -4.51
N ILE A 375 20.90 -9.48 -3.97
CA ILE A 375 21.30 -8.08 -4.11
C ILE A 375 22.30 -7.99 -5.26
N PHE A 376 21.94 -7.28 -6.32
CA PHE A 376 22.77 -7.07 -7.50
C PHE A 376 23.67 -5.84 -7.35
N GLU A 377 24.58 -5.67 -8.32
CA GLU A 377 25.39 -4.46 -8.46
C GLU A 377 24.50 -3.20 -8.44
N GLY A 378 25.01 -2.12 -7.85
CA GLY A 378 24.22 -0.91 -7.59
C GLY A 378 23.27 -1.03 -6.39
N ASN A 379 23.39 -2.09 -5.57
CA ASN A 379 22.59 -2.29 -4.35
C ASN A 379 21.08 -2.42 -4.65
N VAL A 380 20.78 -3.24 -5.66
CA VAL A 380 19.42 -3.43 -6.19
C VAL A 380 18.93 -4.81 -5.79
N TRP A 381 17.81 -4.87 -5.08
CA TRP A 381 17.19 -6.12 -4.67
C TRP A 381 16.29 -6.66 -5.77
N GLY A 382 16.34 -7.98 -5.97
CA GLY A 382 15.58 -8.64 -7.01
C GLY A 382 15.64 -10.16 -6.95
N LEU A 383 15.27 -10.81 -8.06
CA LEU A 383 15.28 -12.27 -8.23
C LEU A 383 16.34 -12.68 -9.23
N LYS A 384 17.07 -13.75 -8.93
CA LYS A 384 17.96 -14.44 -9.87
C LYS A 384 17.31 -15.74 -10.34
N TRP A 385 17.04 -15.82 -11.64
CA TRP A 385 16.46 -17.00 -12.28
C TRP A 385 17.54 -18.06 -12.55
N ARG A 386 17.19 -19.33 -12.31
CA ARG A 386 18.08 -20.50 -12.35
C ARG A 386 17.69 -21.50 -13.43
N ASP A 387 16.56 -21.30 -14.09
CA ASP A 387 16.02 -22.16 -15.16
C ASP A 387 16.50 -21.78 -16.57
N GLY A 388 17.38 -20.79 -16.67
CA GLY A 388 17.92 -20.29 -17.94
C GLY A 388 17.08 -19.20 -18.61
N THR A 389 15.98 -18.75 -17.99
CA THR A 389 15.17 -17.66 -18.52
C THR A 389 15.97 -16.36 -18.65
N VAL A 390 15.94 -15.75 -19.83
CA VAL A 390 16.55 -14.44 -20.15
C VAL A 390 15.70 -13.69 -21.16
N ASN A 391 15.64 -12.36 -21.08
CA ASN A 391 14.88 -11.49 -22.01
C ASN A 391 13.42 -11.93 -22.24
N ALA A 392 12.78 -12.44 -21.19
CA ALA A 392 11.46 -13.05 -21.25
C ALA A 392 10.73 -12.89 -19.91
N MET A 393 9.50 -13.40 -19.83
CA MET A 393 8.81 -13.56 -18.56
C MET A 393 9.28 -14.84 -17.87
N GLY A 394 9.75 -14.71 -16.64
CA GLY A 394 9.98 -15.83 -15.73
C GLY A 394 8.71 -16.16 -14.99
N TYR A 395 8.49 -17.45 -14.69
CA TYR A 395 7.25 -17.93 -14.08
C TYR A 395 7.46 -18.57 -12.72
N PHE A 396 6.66 -18.17 -11.75
CA PHE A 396 6.55 -18.92 -10.49
C PHE A 396 5.99 -20.32 -10.79
N PRO A 397 6.47 -21.40 -10.14
CA PRO A 397 5.96 -22.75 -10.37
C PRO A 397 4.45 -22.83 -10.22
N GLN A 398 3.77 -23.34 -11.25
CA GLN A 398 2.32 -23.34 -11.30
C GLN A 398 1.69 -24.58 -10.66
N TYR A 399 2.35 -25.73 -10.73
CA TYR A 399 1.80 -27.02 -10.33
C TYR A 399 2.58 -27.64 -9.19
N PHE A 400 1.86 -28.25 -8.24
CA PHE A 400 2.46 -28.90 -7.09
C PHE A 400 1.86 -30.27 -6.83
N LYS A 401 2.70 -31.27 -6.65
CA LYS A 401 2.29 -32.59 -6.17
C LYS A 401 2.26 -32.57 -4.64
N HIS A 402 1.18 -33.10 -4.06
CA HIS A 402 1.05 -33.21 -2.61
C HIS A 402 1.83 -34.46 -2.13
N VAL A 403 2.86 -34.26 -1.31
CA VAL A 403 3.70 -35.34 -0.76
C VAL A 403 3.79 -35.16 0.75
N GLY A 404 2.99 -35.94 1.50
CA GLY A 404 2.84 -35.75 2.94
C GLY A 404 2.45 -34.31 3.29
N ASP A 405 3.26 -33.67 4.13
CA ASP A 405 3.08 -32.28 4.56
C ASP A 405 3.71 -31.23 3.64
N GLU A 406 4.24 -31.64 2.49
CA GLU A 406 4.88 -30.77 1.51
C GLU A 406 4.07 -30.65 0.21
N ARG A 407 4.31 -29.56 -0.50
CA ARG A 407 3.81 -29.30 -1.85
C ARG A 407 5.02 -29.14 -2.75
N VAL A 408 5.30 -30.16 -3.54
CA VAL A 408 6.53 -30.23 -4.36
C VAL A 408 6.21 -29.70 -5.75
N ALA A 409 6.92 -28.66 -6.17
CA ALA A 409 6.79 -28.10 -7.52
C ALA A 409 7.09 -29.17 -8.57
N VAL A 410 6.23 -29.27 -9.58
CA VAL A 410 6.36 -30.20 -10.71
C VAL A 410 6.07 -29.47 -12.02
N PRO A 411 6.69 -29.85 -13.15
CA PRO A 411 6.33 -29.30 -14.45
C PRO A 411 4.92 -29.75 -14.87
N ALA A 412 4.31 -29.00 -15.79
CA ALA A 412 2.97 -29.34 -16.31
C ALA A 412 2.91 -30.75 -16.93
N SER A 413 4.01 -31.23 -17.53
CA SER A 413 4.13 -32.58 -18.10
C SER A 413 3.94 -33.71 -17.07
N ASP A 414 4.18 -33.42 -15.79
CA ASP A 414 4.12 -34.41 -14.70
C ASP A 414 2.76 -34.40 -13.99
N VAL A 415 1.84 -33.54 -14.42
CA VAL A 415 0.46 -33.45 -13.91
C VAL A 415 -0.42 -34.39 -14.74
N PRO A 416 -0.99 -35.46 -14.14
CA PRO A 416 -1.82 -36.40 -14.88
C PRO A 416 -3.05 -35.71 -15.49
N ALA A 417 -3.34 -35.98 -16.76
CA ALA A 417 -4.46 -35.35 -17.47
C ALA A 417 -5.81 -35.65 -16.83
N GLU A 418 -5.95 -36.80 -16.14
CA GLU A 418 -7.16 -37.14 -15.41
C GLU A 418 -7.43 -36.22 -14.21
N THR A 419 -6.44 -35.48 -13.70
CA THR A 419 -6.66 -34.46 -12.65
C THR A 419 -7.52 -33.29 -13.12
N LYS A 420 -7.63 -33.09 -14.44
CA LYS A 420 -8.31 -31.96 -15.10
C LYS A 420 -7.73 -30.59 -14.75
N LEU A 421 -6.55 -30.49 -14.16
CA LEU A 421 -5.97 -29.21 -13.76
C LEU A 421 -5.42 -28.40 -14.95
N LEU A 422 -4.83 -29.06 -15.95
CA LEU A 422 -4.15 -28.39 -17.06
C LEU A 422 -5.06 -27.40 -17.79
N ASP A 423 -6.31 -27.80 -18.05
CA ASP A 423 -7.30 -27.00 -18.78
C ASP A 423 -8.14 -26.06 -17.90
N LYS A 424 -7.90 -26.02 -16.58
CA LYS A 424 -8.70 -25.19 -15.67
C LYS A 424 -8.24 -23.74 -15.66
N GLU A 425 -9.18 -22.84 -15.86
CA GLU A 425 -8.96 -21.40 -15.80
C GLU A 425 -9.50 -20.79 -14.51
N PHE A 426 -8.81 -19.76 -14.01
CA PHE A 426 -9.27 -19.02 -12.84
C PHE A 426 -10.32 -18.01 -13.25
N ARG A 427 -11.34 -17.84 -12.40
CA ARG A 427 -12.38 -16.85 -12.62
C ARG A 427 -11.78 -15.44 -12.69
N LEU A 428 -12.19 -14.67 -13.69
CA LEU A 428 -11.86 -13.26 -13.80
C LEU A 428 -12.68 -12.42 -12.81
N ALA A 429 -12.06 -11.33 -12.34
CA ALA A 429 -12.73 -10.32 -11.56
C ALA A 429 -13.64 -9.50 -12.48
N ASN A 430 -14.88 -9.34 -12.08
CA ASN A 430 -15.81 -8.40 -12.70
C ASN A 430 -15.68 -7.04 -12.00
N PRO A 431 -16.05 -5.93 -12.69
CA PRO A 431 -16.22 -4.64 -12.05
C PRO A 431 -17.06 -4.74 -10.77
N GLY A 432 -16.57 -4.12 -9.71
CA GLY A 432 -17.25 -4.06 -8.41
C GLY A 432 -18.39 -3.04 -8.38
N GLN A 433 -18.98 -2.88 -7.19
CA GLN A 433 -19.99 -1.86 -6.93
C GLN A 433 -19.38 -0.45 -7.03
N PRO A 434 -20.17 0.59 -7.32
CA PRO A 434 -19.65 1.94 -7.32
C PRO A 434 -19.20 2.37 -5.92
N TYR A 435 -18.20 3.24 -5.86
CA TYR A 435 -17.89 4.06 -4.70
C TYR A 435 -18.71 5.34 -4.80
N THR A 436 -19.54 5.65 -3.80
CA THR A 436 -20.37 6.88 -3.79
C THR A 436 -20.26 7.63 -2.47
N SER A 437 -19.84 8.89 -2.52
CA SER A 437 -19.70 9.73 -1.32
C SER A 437 -21.08 10.06 -0.71
N PRO A 438 -21.18 10.25 0.61
CA PRO A 438 -22.38 10.77 1.25
C PRO A 438 -22.87 12.10 0.67
N THR A 439 -24.18 12.29 0.64
CA THR A 439 -24.85 13.52 0.17
C THR A 439 -25.14 14.52 1.31
N LYS A 440 -24.46 14.35 2.46
CA LYS A 440 -24.61 15.17 3.67
C LYS A 440 -23.31 15.22 4.46
N GLY A 441 -23.25 16.09 5.46
CA GLY A 441 -22.14 16.15 6.42
C GLY A 441 -20.86 16.70 5.81
N ALA A 442 -19.72 16.12 6.18
CA ALA A 442 -18.39 16.61 5.79
C ALA A 442 -18.18 16.75 4.26
N TRP A 443 -18.95 16.03 3.45
CA TRP A 443 -18.86 16.05 1.99
C TRP A 443 -19.55 17.25 1.34
N THR A 444 -20.57 17.81 2.01
CA THR A 444 -21.44 18.85 1.45
C THR A 444 -21.39 20.17 2.23
N GLU A 445 -20.81 20.19 3.43
CA GLU A 445 -20.70 21.39 4.26
C GLU A 445 -19.25 21.55 4.77
N PRO A 446 -18.48 22.56 4.30
CA PRO A 446 -18.88 23.63 3.37
C PRO A 446 -19.14 23.17 1.92
N GLY A 447 -18.65 21.98 1.55
CA GLY A 447 -18.85 21.40 0.23
C GLY A 447 -17.86 21.86 -0.84
N ALA A 448 -18.05 21.34 -2.05
CA ALA A 448 -17.21 21.68 -3.19
C ALA A 448 -17.46 23.11 -3.70
N THR A 449 -16.41 23.75 -4.20
CA THR A 449 -16.49 25.05 -4.87
C THR A 449 -16.97 24.91 -6.32
N GLN A 450 -16.53 23.86 -7.02
CA GLN A 450 -16.89 23.64 -8.43
C GLN A 450 -16.89 22.15 -8.78
N GLY A 451 -17.85 21.73 -9.60
CA GLY A 451 -18.02 20.34 -10.04
C GLY A 451 -19.51 19.99 -10.18
N PRO A 452 -19.85 18.72 -10.46
CA PRO A 452 -18.91 17.62 -10.69
C PRO A 452 -18.21 17.66 -12.06
N PHE A 453 -17.07 16.99 -12.16
CA PHE A 453 -16.31 16.68 -13.38
C PHE A 453 -16.15 15.17 -13.50
N LYS A 454 -15.91 14.67 -14.71
CA LYS A 454 -15.74 13.24 -15.00
C LYS A 454 -14.49 12.96 -15.83
N VAL A 455 -13.82 11.85 -15.54
CA VAL A 455 -12.76 11.26 -16.37
C VAL A 455 -12.94 9.74 -16.44
N THR A 456 -12.55 9.14 -17.55
CA THR A 456 -12.50 7.67 -17.69
C THR A 456 -11.06 7.22 -17.54
N LEU A 457 -10.82 6.28 -16.62
CA LEU A 457 -9.51 5.70 -16.37
C LEU A 457 -9.29 4.46 -17.25
N THR A 458 -8.03 4.12 -17.49
CA THR A 458 -7.60 2.94 -18.26
C THR A 458 -8.02 1.61 -17.62
N ASP A 459 -8.44 1.63 -16.35
CA ASP A 459 -8.97 0.46 -15.66
C ASP A 459 -10.45 0.17 -15.97
N GLY A 460 -11.05 0.95 -16.87
CA GLY A 460 -12.44 0.83 -17.28
C GLY A 460 -13.43 1.49 -16.33
N SER A 461 -12.97 2.25 -15.33
CA SER A 461 -13.83 3.03 -14.44
C SER A 461 -14.01 4.48 -14.90
N GLU A 462 -15.17 5.05 -14.62
CA GLU A 462 -15.42 6.48 -14.66
C GLU A 462 -15.30 7.06 -13.24
N VAL A 463 -14.51 8.11 -13.10
CA VAL A 463 -14.30 8.84 -11.84
C VAL A 463 -15.00 10.19 -11.91
N THR A 464 -15.88 10.45 -10.95
CA THR A 464 -16.47 11.76 -10.73
C THR A 464 -15.77 12.47 -9.58
N TYR A 465 -15.38 13.73 -9.79
CA TYR A 465 -14.67 14.53 -8.80
C TYR A 465 -15.14 15.99 -8.79
N SER A 466 -14.88 16.69 -7.69
CA SER A 466 -15.18 18.12 -7.53
C SER A 466 -14.01 18.85 -6.85
N TRP A 467 -13.88 20.14 -7.10
CA TRP A 467 -12.84 20.98 -6.52
C TRP A 467 -13.27 21.55 -5.18
N TYR A 468 -12.48 21.28 -4.15
CA TYR A 468 -12.67 21.81 -2.82
C TYR A 468 -11.57 22.82 -2.53
N ARG A 469 -11.91 23.91 -1.85
CA ARG A 469 -10.90 24.70 -1.15
C ARG A 469 -10.19 23.78 -0.17
N PHE A 470 -8.86 23.87 -0.06
CA PHE A 470 -8.07 22.85 0.62
C PHE A 470 -8.55 22.56 2.05
N VAL A 471 -8.87 23.58 2.85
CA VAL A 471 -9.38 23.39 4.23
C VAL A 471 -10.86 23.01 4.33
N ASP A 472 -11.58 23.01 3.21
CA ASP A 472 -12.98 22.60 3.12
C ASP A 472 -13.13 21.14 2.64
N GLN A 473 -12.01 20.44 2.39
CA GLN A 473 -12.02 19.00 2.16
C GLN A 473 -12.77 18.28 3.29
N PRO A 474 -13.45 17.15 3.00
CA PRO A 474 -14.20 16.40 4.00
C PRO A 474 -13.35 16.02 5.23
N SER A 475 -12.07 15.71 5.02
CA SER A 475 -11.15 15.28 6.07
C SER A 475 -10.94 16.29 7.20
N PHE A 476 -11.09 17.59 6.93
CA PHE A 476 -10.92 18.63 7.96
C PHE A 476 -12.18 18.90 8.78
N GLN A 477 -13.37 18.50 8.32
CA GLN A 477 -14.64 18.91 8.96
C GLN A 477 -14.89 18.20 10.29
N GLN A 478 -14.20 17.09 10.55
CA GLN A 478 -14.26 16.38 11.82
C GLN A 478 -13.56 17.10 12.98
N TYR A 479 -12.75 18.13 12.71
CA TYR A 479 -11.96 18.81 13.72
C TYR A 479 -12.50 20.21 14.03
N ASN A 480 -12.60 20.52 15.33
CA ASN A 480 -12.99 21.84 15.80
C ASN A 480 -11.84 22.86 15.71
N TRP A 481 -11.35 23.10 14.50
CA TRP A 481 -10.29 24.06 14.24
C TRP A 481 -10.83 25.48 14.15
N SER A 482 -10.12 26.43 14.77
CA SER A 482 -10.45 27.84 14.65
C SER A 482 -10.32 28.35 13.21
N ALA A 483 -11.09 29.37 12.86
CA ALA A 483 -10.99 30.05 11.57
C ALA A 483 -9.55 30.50 11.26
N ALA A 484 -8.83 30.98 12.28
CA ALA A 484 -7.42 31.38 12.15
C ALA A 484 -6.48 30.19 11.84
N LYS A 485 -6.71 29.00 12.42
CA LYS A 485 -5.92 27.80 12.10
C LYS A 485 -6.18 27.36 10.66
N LYS A 486 -7.45 27.32 10.23
CA LYS A 486 -7.83 27.02 8.84
C LYS A 486 -7.22 28.02 7.85
N ALA A 487 -7.35 29.32 8.12
CA ALA A 487 -6.80 30.36 7.25
C ALA A 487 -5.27 30.27 7.08
N ARG A 488 -4.53 29.97 8.16
CA ARG A 488 -3.07 29.78 8.09
C ARG A 488 -2.68 28.57 7.25
N LEU A 489 -3.37 27.44 7.42
CA LEU A 489 -3.11 26.24 6.61
C LEU A 489 -3.43 26.50 5.14
N GLN A 490 -4.58 27.11 4.86
CA GLN A 490 -5.01 27.48 3.51
C GLN A 490 -3.94 28.34 2.82
N ALA A 491 -3.53 29.45 3.45
CA ALA A 491 -2.51 30.34 2.90
C ALA A 491 -1.16 29.65 2.67
N PHE A 492 -0.81 28.68 3.52
CA PHE A 492 0.43 27.93 3.34
C PHE A 492 0.35 26.93 2.18
N VAL A 493 -0.78 26.24 2.01
CA VAL A 493 -1.02 25.36 0.86
C VAL A 493 -1.04 26.14 -0.45
N GLU A 494 -1.57 27.37 -0.44
CA GLU A 494 -1.50 28.26 -1.60
C GLU A 494 -0.03 28.55 -1.99
N LYS A 495 0.86 28.78 -1.02
CA LYS A 495 2.30 28.89 -1.30
C LYS A 495 2.85 27.61 -1.92
N ILE A 496 2.45 26.43 -1.43
CA ILE A 496 2.88 25.13 -1.99
C ILE A 496 2.42 25.01 -3.45
N HIS A 497 1.12 25.14 -3.73
CA HIS A 497 0.59 24.99 -5.09
C HIS A 497 1.21 25.98 -6.09
N ALA A 498 1.55 27.19 -5.64
CA ALA A 498 2.20 28.19 -6.49
C ALA A 498 3.68 27.89 -6.81
N ASN A 499 4.38 27.13 -5.96
CA ASN A 499 5.84 26.97 -6.06
C ASN A 499 6.30 25.53 -6.35
N TRP A 500 5.42 24.55 -6.18
CA TRP A 500 5.72 23.13 -6.30
C TRP A 500 5.03 22.55 -7.53
N PRO A 501 5.71 22.53 -8.70
CA PRO A 501 5.17 21.96 -9.92
C PRO A 501 5.20 20.42 -9.87
N ILE A 502 4.52 19.78 -10.81
CA ILE A 502 4.40 18.30 -10.84
C ILE A 502 5.47 17.60 -11.68
N ASP A 503 6.49 18.31 -12.15
CA ASP A 503 7.54 17.80 -13.06
C ASP A 503 8.96 17.96 -12.50
N ARG A 504 9.11 18.58 -11.32
CA ARG A 504 10.38 18.73 -10.60
C ARG A 504 10.82 17.42 -9.96
N ASP A 505 12.11 17.16 -9.96
CA ASP A 505 12.70 16.08 -9.16
C ASP A 505 12.76 16.48 -7.68
N TYR A 506 11.74 16.07 -6.92
CA TYR A 506 11.68 16.22 -5.46
C TYR A 506 12.61 15.23 -4.75
N MET A 507 12.62 13.99 -5.23
CA MET A 507 13.52 12.93 -4.80
C MET A 507 14.64 12.80 -5.84
N ALA A 508 15.79 12.24 -5.46
CA ALA A 508 16.81 11.87 -6.44
C ALA A 508 16.19 10.93 -7.51
N PRO A 509 16.48 11.13 -8.81
CA PRO A 509 16.07 10.22 -9.87
C PRO A 509 16.53 8.76 -9.59
N PRO A 510 15.86 7.74 -10.17
CA PRO A 510 16.27 6.36 -9.98
C PRO A 510 17.70 6.16 -10.51
N SER A 511 18.53 5.40 -9.79
CA SER A 511 19.92 5.17 -10.19
C SER A 511 20.05 4.39 -11.51
N GLN A 512 19.01 3.63 -11.88
CA GLN A 512 18.93 2.90 -13.14
C GLN A 512 17.47 2.61 -13.54
N GLY A 513 17.27 2.17 -14.78
CA GLY A 513 15.95 1.90 -15.33
C GLY A 513 15.19 3.17 -15.70
N THR A 514 13.89 3.03 -16.01
CA THR A 514 13.02 4.15 -16.39
C THR A 514 11.79 4.21 -15.52
N LEU A 515 11.21 5.40 -15.39
CA LEU A 515 10.00 5.59 -14.57
C LEU A 515 8.74 5.08 -15.29
N ALA A 516 7.85 4.45 -14.53
CA ALA A 516 6.49 4.18 -14.95
C ALA A 516 5.71 5.49 -15.09
N LYS A 517 4.69 5.50 -15.93
CA LYS A 517 3.73 6.61 -16.05
C LYS A 517 2.44 6.21 -15.34
N LEU A 518 1.90 7.11 -14.53
CA LEU A 518 0.53 7.00 -14.05
C LEU A 518 -0.43 7.09 -15.24
N ASP A 519 -1.64 6.57 -15.09
CA ASP A 519 -2.70 6.82 -16.06
C ASP A 519 -2.87 8.34 -16.30
N PRO A 520 -2.72 8.84 -17.54
CA PRO A 520 -2.84 10.26 -17.84
C PRO A 520 -4.18 10.88 -17.42
N ALA A 521 -5.26 10.10 -17.36
CA ALA A 521 -6.58 10.58 -16.93
C ALA A 521 -6.64 10.94 -15.44
N LEU A 522 -5.67 10.48 -14.63
CA LEU A 522 -5.51 10.92 -13.25
C LEU A 522 -4.96 12.35 -13.15
N LEU A 523 -4.33 12.87 -14.20
CA LEU A 523 -3.70 14.18 -14.22
C LEU A 523 -4.69 15.24 -14.71
N VAL A 524 -5.20 16.03 -13.78
CA VAL A 524 -6.25 17.02 -14.05
C VAL A 524 -5.72 18.45 -14.02
N THR A 525 -6.35 19.31 -14.81
CA THR A 525 -6.04 20.75 -14.84
C THR A 525 -7.02 21.51 -13.93
N PRO A 526 -6.54 22.36 -13.01
CA PRO A 526 -7.40 23.21 -12.20
C PRO A 526 -8.24 24.15 -13.08
N PRO A 527 -9.54 24.31 -12.79
CA PRO A 527 -10.35 25.35 -13.38
C PRO A 527 -9.76 26.73 -13.11
N LYS A 528 -10.09 27.68 -13.99
CA LYS A 528 -9.67 29.07 -13.85
C LYS A 528 -10.08 29.62 -12.48
N GLY A 529 -9.12 30.17 -11.74
CA GLY A 529 -9.32 30.71 -10.39
C GLY A 529 -9.16 29.69 -9.25
N LEU A 530 -8.96 28.41 -9.57
CA LEU A 530 -8.75 27.33 -8.61
C LEU A 530 -7.33 26.74 -8.70
N GLU A 531 -6.40 27.40 -9.39
CA GLU A 531 -5.04 26.92 -9.62
C GLU A 531 -4.24 26.77 -8.33
N VAL A 532 -4.59 27.52 -7.28
CA VAL A 532 -3.84 27.62 -6.03
C VAL A 532 -4.81 27.53 -4.86
N GLY A 533 -4.52 26.69 -3.86
CA GLY A 533 -5.36 26.52 -2.67
C GLY A 533 -6.58 25.60 -2.81
N TYR A 534 -6.78 24.94 -3.96
CA TYR A 534 -7.87 23.99 -4.20
C TYR A 534 -7.34 22.62 -4.63
N VAL A 535 -8.10 21.56 -4.34
CA VAL A 535 -7.75 20.18 -4.72
C VAL A 535 -8.96 19.43 -5.29
N PRO A 536 -8.74 18.51 -6.24
CA PRO A 536 -9.81 17.70 -6.83
C PRO A 536 -10.08 16.45 -5.98
N ILE A 537 -11.24 16.41 -5.30
CA ILE A 537 -11.66 15.28 -4.47
C ILE A 537 -12.61 14.38 -5.24
N VAL A 538 -12.30 13.08 -5.28
CA VAL A 538 -13.15 12.06 -5.89
C VAL A 538 -14.36 11.80 -5.00
N THR A 539 -15.55 11.95 -5.58
CA THR A 539 -16.85 11.77 -4.91
C THR A 539 -17.58 10.53 -5.40
N HIS A 540 -17.28 10.05 -6.60
CA HIS A 540 -17.86 8.81 -7.13
C HIS A 540 -16.88 8.08 -8.06
N GLN A 541 -16.91 6.76 -8.07
CA GLN A 541 -16.19 5.94 -9.05
C GLN A 541 -17.00 4.68 -9.38
N GLU A 542 -17.26 4.45 -10.65
CA GLU A 542 -18.07 3.33 -11.15
C GLU A 542 -17.50 2.73 -12.43
N ALA A 543 -18.04 1.60 -12.89
CA ALA A 543 -17.68 1.07 -14.20
C ALA A 543 -18.14 2.07 -15.27
N ALA A 544 -17.28 2.40 -16.23
CA ALA A 544 -17.68 3.26 -17.34
C ALA A 544 -18.71 2.54 -18.22
N ASP A 545 -19.70 3.29 -18.72
CA ASP A 545 -20.62 2.79 -19.75
C ASP A 545 -19.80 2.43 -21.00
N GLN A 546 -19.90 1.17 -21.43
CA GLN A 546 -19.19 0.64 -22.60
C GLN A 546 -19.90 0.95 -23.91
#